data_AF-A0AA92TEM3-F1
#
_entry.id   AF-A0AA92TEM3-F1
#
_cell.length_a   1.000
_cell.length_b   1.000
_cell.length_c   1.000
_cell.angle_alpha   90.00
_cell.angle_beta   90.00
_cell.angle_gamma   90.00
#
_symmetry.space_group_name_H-M   'P 1'
#
loop_
_entity.id
_entity.type
_entity.pdbx_description
1 polymer ?
#
loop_
_entity_poly.entity_id
_entity_poly.type
_entity_poly.pdbx_seq_one_letter_code
_entity_poly.pdbx_strand_id
1 'polypeptide(L)'
;MAEKKHQLTALGIAYEAVIKLGYTHSKLVNLNEGVNFHTLRNIRDEKKVKKVTERFYLKLFFDLINKEYNRRITSGANGAVSLLVVMKNILEAELK
;
A
#
# COMPACT_ATOMS: atom_id res chain seq x y z
N MET A 1 -7.03 20.37 -12.28
CA MET A 1 -6.09 19.37 -11.73
C MET A 1 -6.66 18.92 -10.40
N ALA A 2 -7.23 17.71 -10.32
CA ALA A 2 -7.76 17.19 -9.07
C ALA A 2 -6.57 16.87 -8.15
N GLU A 3 -6.40 17.64 -7.07
CA GLU A 3 -5.48 17.30 -5.98
C GLU A 3 -5.77 15.86 -5.55
N LYS A 4 -4.80 14.97 -5.76
CA LYS A 4 -4.97 13.55 -5.43
C LYS A 4 -5.15 13.43 -3.92
N LYS A 5 -6.37 13.11 -3.50
CA LYS A 5 -6.78 12.94 -2.10
C LYS A 5 -5.99 11.84 -1.34
N HIS A 6 -5.20 11.02 -2.04
CA HIS A 6 -4.50 9.85 -1.50
C HIS A 6 -3.43 10.13 -0.41
N GLN A 7 -3.20 11.40 -0.04
CA GLN A 7 -2.00 11.82 0.68
C GLN A 7 -2.06 11.80 2.22
N LEU A 8 -3.17 11.39 2.85
CA LEU A 8 -3.32 11.62 4.31
C LEU A 8 -3.48 10.37 5.20
N THR A 9 -3.79 9.19 4.65
CA THR A 9 -3.96 7.98 5.48
C THR A 9 -2.85 6.96 5.23
N ALA A 10 -2.45 6.22 6.27
CA ALA A 10 -1.46 5.15 6.15
C ALA A 10 -1.88 4.13 5.09
N LEU A 11 -3.16 3.76 5.06
CA LEU A 11 -3.72 2.83 4.08
C LEU A 11 -3.68 3.37 2.65
N GLY A 12 -4.01 4.66 2.45
CA GLY A 12 -3.96 5.31 1.14
C GLY A 12 -2.54 5.37 0.57
N ILE A 13 -1.56 5.74 1.40
CA ILE A 13 -0.14 5.78 1.02
C ILE A 13 0.34 4.37 0.64
N ALA A 14 0.02 3.37 1.45
CA ALA A 14 0.39 1.99 1.19
C ALA A 14 -0.25 1.44 -0.10
N TYR A 15 -1.53 1.74 -0.32
CA TYR A 15 -2.25 1.36 -1.53
C TYR A 15 -1.60 1.98 -2.79
N GLU A 16 -1.35 3.28 -2.79
CA GLU A 16 -0.69 3.94 -3.93
C GLU A 16 0.66 3.32 -4.26
N ALA A 17 1.46 3.04 -3.24
CA ALA A 17 2.78 2.45 -3.41
C ALA A 17 2.71 1.07 -4.05
N VAL A 18 1.80 0.21 -3.57
CA VAL A 18 1.58 -1.13 -4.13
C VAL A 18 1.13 -1.05 -5.59
N ILE A 19 0.26 -0.11 -5.96
CA ILE A 19 -0.14 0.11 -7.36
C ILE A 19 1.06 0.57 -8.21
N LYS A 20 1.89 1.50 -7.72
CA LYS A 20 3.12 1.95 -8.42
C LYS A 20 4.16 0.84 -8.58
N LEU A 21 4.14 -0.17 -7.71
CA LEU A 21 4.95 -1.38 -7.83
C LEU A 21 4.40 -2.41 -8.84
N GLY A 22 3.24 -2.14 -9.46
CA GLY A 22 2.66 -3.01 -10.50
C GLY A 22 1.77 -4.13 -9.98
N TYR A 23 1.31 -4.04 -8.73
CA TYR A 23 0.28 -4.92 -8.19
C TYR A 23 -1.10 -4.41 -8.58
N THR A 24 -1.71 -5.02 -9.59
CA THR A 24 -3.09 -4.74 -9.99
C THR A 24 -4.08 -5.30 -8.96
N HIS A 25 -5.34 -4.84 -8.98
CA HIS A 25 -6.39 -5.40 -8.13
C HIS A 25 -6.52 -6.92 -8.31
N SER A 26 -6.47 -7.41 -9.56
CA SER A 26 -6.51 -8.84 -9.85
C SER A 26 -5.33 -9.60 -9.24
N LYS A 27 -4.11 -9.04 -9.28
CA LYS A 27 -2.96 -9.64 -8.60
C LYS A 27 -3.16 -9.70 -7.09
N LEU A 28 -3.68 -8.63 -6.48
CA LEU A 28 -3.91 -8.57 -5.03
C LEU A 28 -4.96 -9.58 -4.58
N VAL A 29 -6.05 -9.76 -5.33
CA VAL A 29 -7.07 -10.79 -5.06
C VAL A 29 -6.48 -12.19 -5.21
N ASN A 30 -5.67 -12.44 -6.24
CA ASN A 30 -5.02 -13.73 -6.43
C ASN A 30 -3.93 -14.03 -5.38
N LEU A 31 -3.36 -13.01 -4.73
CA LEU A 31 -2.32 -13.17 -3.72
C LEU A 31 -2.87 -13.56 -2.35
N ASN A 32 -4.13 -13.25 -2.04
CA ASN A 32 -4.71 -13.51 -0.73
C ASN A 32 -6.24 -13.59 -0.81
N GLU A 33 -6.82 -14.72 -0.36
CA GLU A 33 -8.27 -14.97 -0.40
C GLU A 33 -9.10 -13.95 0.41
N GLY A 34 -8.51 -13.31 1.42
CA GLY A 34 -9.14 -12.25 2.19
C GLY A 34 -9.28 -10.92 1.45
N VAL A 35 -8.68 -10.79 0.27
CA VAL A 35 -8.73 -9.59 -0.57
C VAL A 35 -9.90 -9.67 -1.54
N ASN A 36 -10.66 -8.59 -1.65
CA ASN A 36 -11.77 -8.49 -2.60
C ASN A 36 -11.78 -7.15 -3.34
N PHE A 37 -12.28 -7.17 -4.58
CA PHE A 37 -12.34 -6.00 -5.45
C PHE A 37 -13.14 -4.84 -4.86
N HIS A 38 -14.24 -5.14 -4.16
CA HIS A 38 -15.09 -4.10 -3.59
C HIS A 38 -14.34 -3.26 -2.55
N THR A 39 -13.57 -3.92 -1.69
CA THR A 39 -12.79 -3.26 -0.65
C THR A 39 -11.59 -2.53 -1.23
N LEU A 40 -10.88 -3.12 -2.20
CA LEU A 40 -9.83 -2.43 -2.94
C LEU A 40 -10.32 -1.15 -3.61
N ARG A 41 -11.53 -1.18 -4.17
CA ARG A 41 -12.19 0.01 -4.73
C ARG A 41 -12.54 1.03 -3.65
N ASN A 42 -13.04 0.60 -2.50
CA ASN A 42 -13.32 1.51 -1.39
C ASN A 42 -12.04 2.18 -0.88
N ILE A 43 -10.93 1.45 -0.79
CA ILE A 43 -9.62 2.01 -0.41
C ILE A 43 -9.14 3.02 -1.45
N ARG A 44 -9.22 2.67 -2.73
CA ARG A 44 -8.89 3.58 -3.83
C ARG A 44 -9.75 4.84 -3.81
N ASP A 45 -11.04 4.71 -3.54
CA ASP A 45 -11.96 5.84 -3.52
C ASP A 45 -11.99 6.54 -2.13
N GLU A 46 -11.08 6.17 -1.21
CA GLU A 46 -10.96 6.67 0.18
C GLU A 46 -12.26 6.62 1.00
N LYS A 47 -13.08 5.62 0.70
CA LYS A 47 -14.29 5.36 1.48
C LYS A 47 -13.92 4.70 2.80
N LYS A 48 -14.70 5.04 3.83
CA LYS A 48 -14.53 4.47 5.17
C LYS A 48 -14.62 2.93 5.12
N VAL A 49 -13.59 2.28 5.66
CA VAL A 49 -13.53 0.83 5.81
C VAL A 49 -13.61 0.48 7.30
N LYS A 50 -14.01 -0.74 7.64
CA LYS A 50 -13.98 -1.19 9.06
C LYS A 50 -12.54 -1.23 9.54
N LYS A 51 -12.27 -0.83 10.78
CA LYS A 51 -10.91 -0.78 11.37
C LYS A 51 -10.13 -2.11 11.26
N VAL A 52 -10.81 -3.24 11.44
CA VAL A 52 -10.20 -4.58 11.29
C VAL A 52 -9.78 -4.82 9.84
N THR A 53 -10.63 -4.46 8.88
CA THR A 53 -10.34 -4.55 7.45
C THR A 53 -9.20 -3.62 7.06
N GLU A 54 -9.23 -2.37 7.51
CA GLU A 54 -8.16 -1.40 7.29
C GLU A 54 -6.80 -1.93 7.77
N ARG A 55 -6.71 -2.45 9.00
CA ARG A 55 -5.48 -3.08 9.52
C ARG A 55 -5.02 -4.27 8.69
N PHE A 56 -5.93 -5.12 8.24
CA PHE A 56 -5.61 -6.26 7.39
C PHE A 56 -4.97 -5.80 6.06
N TYR A 57 -5.59 -4.84 5.37
CA TYR A 57 -5.08 -4.34 4.09
C TYR A 57 -3.79 -3.53 4.26
N LEU A 58 -3.69 -2.71 5.31
CA LEU A 58 -2.47 -1.95 5.61
C LEU A 58 -1.28 -2.89 5.82
N LYS A 59 -1.46 -3.95 6.63
CA LYS A 59 -0.43 -4.97 6.84
C LYS A 59 -0.04 -5.65 5.53
N LEU A 60 -1.02 -6.12 4.76
CA LEU A 60 -0.78 -6.77 3.47
C LEU A 60 0.04 -5.88 2.53
N PHE A 61 -0.34 -4.61 2.39
CA PHE A 61 0.36 -3.68 1.51
C PHE A 61 1.77 -3.36 2.00
N PHE A 62 1.94 -3.18 3.31
CA PHE A 62 3.26 -2.97 3.91
C PHE A 62 4.18 -4.16 3.68
N ASP A 63 3.69 -5.39 3.82
CA ASP A 63 4.46 -6.61 3.57
C ASP A 63 4.91 -6.71 2.11
N LEU A 64 4.06 -6.32 1.14
CA LEU A 64 4.43 -6.28 -0.29
C LEU A 64 5.51 -5.22 -0.59
N ILE A 65 5.41 -4.03 0.03
CA ILE A 65 6.41 -2.97 -0.10
C ILE A 65 7.74 -3.43 0.51
N ASN A 66 7.71 -4.02 1.70
CA ASN A 66 8.89 -4.53 2.39
C ASN A 66 9.58 -5.64 1.60
N LYS A 67 8.81 -6.55 1.00
CA LYS A 67 9.34 -7.59 0.10
C LYS A 67 10.09 -6.99 -1.09
N GLU A 68 9.53 -5.96 -1.73
CA GLU A 68 10.18 -5.30 -2.85
C GLU A 68 11.40 -4.46 -2.43
N TYR A 69 11.35 -3.82 -1.26
CA TYR A 69 12.49 -3.14 -0.67
C TYR A 69 13.67 -4.11 -0.45
N ASN A 70 13.41 -5.25 0.21
CA ASN A 70 14.42 -6.28 0.44
C ASN A 70 14.99 -6.82 -0.87
N ARG A 71 14.14 -7.04 -1.88
CA ARG A 71 14.59 -7.47 -3.20
C ARG A 71 15.57 -6.46 -3.81
N ARG A 72 15.27 -5.16 -3.76
CA ARG A 72 16.09 -4.11 -4.37
C ARG A 72 17.39 -3.87 -3.62
N ILE A 73 17.37 -3.92 -2.29
CA ILE A 73 18.59 -3.72 -1.50
C ILE A 73 19.57 -4.89 -1.68
N THR A 74 19.06 -6.13 -1.77
CA THR A 74 19.90 -7.31 -2.04
C THR A 74 20.44 -7.32 -3.47
N SER A 75 19.67 -6.86 -4.46
CA SER A 75 20.11 -6.83 -5.86
C SER A 75 20.92 -5.58 -6.24
N GLY A 76 21.13 -4.63 -5.32
CA GLY A 76 21.72 -3.32 -5.64
C GLY A 76 20.90 -2.48 -6.62
N ALA A 77 19.60 -2.76 -6.78
CA ALA A 77 18.75 -2.07 -7.73
C ALA A 77 18.30 -0.69 -7.21
N ASN A 78 18.18 0.27 -8.13
CA ASN A 78 17.74 1.61 -7.81
C ASN A 78 16.33 1.65 -7.19
N GLY A 79 16.09 2.63 -6.33
CA GLY A 79 14.78 2.90 -5.74
C GLY A 79 14.48 2.21 -4.40
N ALA A 80 15.44 1.50 -3.79
CA ALA A 80 15.30 1.02 -2.41
C ALA A 80 15.10 2.18 -1.41
N VAL A 81 15.84 3.29 -1.58
CA VAL A 81 15.67 4.52 -0.78
C VAL A 81 14.27 5.11 -0.94
N SER A 82 13.72 5.13 -2.15
CA SER A 82 12.35 5.61 -2.38
C SER A 82 11.31 4.76 -1.66
N LEU A 83 11.51 3.44 -1.56
CA LEU A 83 10.62 2.56 -0.80
C LEU A 83 10.75 2.77 0.71
N LEU A 84 11.96 3.01 1.22
CA LEU A 84 12.16 3.40 2.62
C LEU A 84 11.39 4.68 2.98
N VAL A 85 11.44 5.70 2.11
CA VAL A 85 10.67 6.94 2.32
C VAL A 85 9.17 6.66 2.37
N VAL A 86 8.65 5.82 1.48
CA VAL A 86 7.23 5.40 1.51
C VAL A 86 6.89 4.70 2.83
N MET A 87 7.72 3.74 3.26
CA MET A 87 7.50 3.02 4.53
C MET A 87 7.52 3.96 5.73
N LYS A 88 8.46 4.93 5.75
CA LYS A 88 8.50 6.00 6.74
C LYS A 88 7.19 6.80 6.77
N ASN A 89 6.70 7.23 5.60
CA ASN A 89 5.47 8.03 5.50
C ASN A 89 4.23 7.23 5.97
N ILE A 90 4.19 5.92 5.71
CA ILE A 90 3.11 5.05 6.22
C ILE A 90 3.13 5.01 7.76
N LEU A 91 4.31 4.83 8.36
CA LEU A 91 4.47 4.80 9.81
C LEU A 91 4.10 6.14 10.45
N GLU A 92 4.54 7.26 9.88
CA GLU A 92 4.18 8.60 10.36
C GLU A 92 2.67 8.86 10.28
N ALA A 93 1.99 8.32 9.27
CA ALA A 93 0.55 8.45 9.12
C ALA A 93 -0.24 7.55 10.08
N GLU A 94 0.29 6.40 10.49
CA GLU A 94 -0.36 5.49 11.45
C GLU A 94 -0.21 5.96 12.91
N LEU A 95 0.83 6.75 13.20
CA LEU A 95 1.13 7.30 14.52
C LEU A 95 0.44 8.64 14.83
N LYS A 96 -0.19 9.27 13.82
CA LYS A 96 -0.97 10.51 13.98
C LYS A 96 -2.43 10.20 14.32
#